data_AF-A0A6B0DK16-F1
#
_entry.id   AF-A0A6B0DK16-F1
#
_cell.length_a   1.000
_cell.length_b   1.000
_cell.length_c   1.000
_cell.angle_alpha   90.00
_cell.angle_beta   90.00
_cell.angle_gamma   90.00
#
_symmetry.space_group_name_H-M   'P 1'
#
loop_
_entity.id
_entity.type
_entity.pdbx_description
1 polymer ?
#
loop_
_entity_poly.entity_id
_entity_poly.type
_entity_poly.pdbx_seq_one_letter_code
_entity_poly.pdbx_strand_id
1 'polypeptide(L)' 'RIIWGAAIDPDYEGKINVLIVATGVRSKQILGKITEEEIKRRTGVDVIR' A
#
# COMPACT_ATOMS: atom_id res chain seq x y z
N ARG A 1 -8.35 1.83 15.13
CA ARG A 1 -7.86 0.84 16.12
C ARG A 1 -6.53 0.33 15.60
N ILE A 2 -5.46 0.44 16.40
CA ILE A 2 -4.14 -0.10 16.05
C ILE A 2 -3.92 -1.32 16.94
N ILE A 3 -3.50 -2.41 16.34
CA ILE A 3 -3.12 -3.64 17.03
C ILE A 3 -1.65 -3.86 16.69
N TRP A 4 -0.83 -4.16 17.70
CA TRP A 4 0.58 -4.41 17.52
C TRP A 4 1.03 -5.53 18.43
N GLY A 5 2.11 -6.18 18.02
CA GLY A 5 2.82 -7.20 18.76
C GLY A 5 4.27 -7.22 18.32
N ALA A 6 5.13 -7.76 19.16
CA ALA A 6 6.54 -7.95 18.86
C ALA A 6 6.93 -9.38 19.21
N ALA A 7 7.87 -9.94 18.46
CA ALA A 7 8.49 -11.23 18.73
C ALA A 7 10.00 -11.08 18.61
N ILE A 8 10.74 -11.84 19.40
CA ILE A 8 12.19 -11.91 19.32
C ILE A 8 12.54 -13.13 18.47
N ASP A 9 13.27 -12.90 17.40
CA ASP A 9 13.88 -13.94 16.59
C ASP A 9 15.40 -13.93 16.87
N PRO A 10 15.97 -15.01 17.46
CA PRO A 10 17.39 -15.09 17.76
C PRO A 10 18.30 -14.96 16.52
N ASP A 11 17.80 -15.29 15.33
CA ASP A 11 18.56 -15.21 14.09
C ASP A 11 18.61 -13.77 13.54
N TYR A 12 17.84 -12.84 14.14
CA TYR A 12 17.77 -11.42 13.77
C TYR A 12 18.74 -10.54 14.56
N GLU A 13 20.01 -10.95 14.64
CA GLU A 13 21.02 -10.19 15.37
C GLU A 13 21.26 -8.80 14.75
N GLY A 14 21.11 -7.75 15.57
CA GLY A 14 21.35 -6.36 15.19
C GLY A 14 20.36 -5.78 14.17
N LYS A 15 19.23 -6.45 13.91
CA LYS A 15 18.24 -6.04 12.90
C LYS A 15 16.84 -6.00 13.48
N ILE A 16 16.01 -5.12 12.92
CA ILE A 16 14.58 -5.04 13.25
C ILE A 16 13.80 -5.04 11.95
N ASN A 17 12.83 -5.95 11.86
CA ASN A 17 11.85 -5.97 10.79
C ASN A 17 10.49 -5.49 11.31
N VAL A 18 9.83 -4.67 10.50
CA VAL A 18 8.50 -4.14 10.82
C VAL A 18 7.55 -4.48 9.69
N LEU A 19 6.42 -5.11 10.03
CA LEU A 19 5.32 -5.36 9.12
C LEU A 19 4.14 -4.46 9.48
N ILE A 20 3.64 -3.71 8.51
CA ILE A 20 2.45 -2.87 8.66
C ILE A 20 1.33 -3.45 7.80
N VAL A 21 0.18 -3.70 8.43
CA VAL A 21 -1.05 -4.10 7.74
C VAL A 21 -2.08 -3.00 7.88
N ALA A 22 -2.39 -2.33 6.76
CA ALA A 22 -3.38 -1.27 6.70
C ALA A 22 -4.72 -1.82 6.18
N THR A 23 -5.76 -1.81 7.02
CA THR A 23 -7.11 -2.28 6.68
C THR A 23 -8.11 -1.13 6.64
N GLY A 24 -9.21 -1.27 5.88
CA GLY A 24 -10.27 -0.26 5.81
C GLY A 24 -9.89 0.99 5.02
N VAL A 25 -8.93 0.86 4.10
CA VAL A 25 -8.50 1.96 3.23
C VAL A 25 -9.61 2.28 2.23
N ARG A 26 -10.05 3.55 2.21
CA ARG A 26 -11.10 4.05 1.31
C ARG A 26 -10.56 4.77 0.07
N SER A 27 -9.26 5.06 0.03
CA SER A 27 -8.62 5.72 -1.11
C SER A 27 -8.26 4.73 -2.21
N LYS A 28 -8.63 5.06 -3.45
CA LYS A 28 -8.33 4.26 -4.66
C LYS A 28 -6.83 4.23 -5.02
N GLN A 29 -6.00 5.08 -4.41
CA GLN A 29 -4.55 5.17 -4.68
C GLN A 29 -3.73 4.08 -3.98
N ILE A 30 -4.32 3.33 -3.04
CA ILE A 30 -3.62 2.32 -2.24
C ILE A 30 -3.59 0.96 -2.96
N LEU A 31 -4.53 0.70 -3.89
CA LEU A 31 -4.74 -0.59 -4.55
C LEU A 31 -3.79 -0.87 -5.74
N GLY A 32 -2.74 -0.08 -5.90
CA GLY A 32 -1.78 -0.21 -7.00
C GLY A 32 -1.92 0.89 -8.05
N LYS A 33 -0.99 0.89 -9.03
CA LYS A 33 -0.97 1.87 -10.12
C LYS A 33 -2.32 1.82 -10.85
N ILE A 34 -3.04 2.93 -10.86
CA ILE A 34 -4.20 3.10 -11.72
C ILE A 34 -3.67 2.98 -13.15
N THR A 35 -4.18 2.02 -13.92
CA THR A 35 -3.77 1.87 -15.32
C THR A 35 -4.20 3.10 -16.13
N GLU A 36 -3.47 3.44 -17.19
CA GLU A 36 -3.82 4.56 -18.06
C GLU A 36 -5.26 4.43 -18.60
N GLU A 37 -5.69 3.21 -18.88
CA GLU A 37 -7.07 2.87 -19.30
C GLU A 37 -8.11 3.23 -18.23
N GLU A 38 -7.76 3.11 -16.96
CA GLU A 38 -8.62 3.43 -15.84
C GLU A 38 -8.61 4.92 -15.50
N ILE A 39 -7.51 5.63 -15.81
CA ILE A 39 -7.47 7.09 -15.82
C ILE A 39 -8.39 7.61 -16.94
N LYS A 40 -8.22 7.13 -18.19
CA LYS A 40 -9.06 7.51 -19.34
C LYS A 40 -10.55 7.30 -19.07
N ARG A 41 -10.93 6.15 -18.48
CA ARG A 41 -12.33 5.88 -18.10
C ARG A 41 -12.90 6.82 -17.05
N ARG A 42 -12.07 7.28 -16.11
CA ARG A 42 -12.52 8.11 -14.98
C ARG A 42 -12.57 9.60 -15.31
N THR A 43 -11.65 10.09 -16.14
CA THR A 43 -11.57 11.52 -16.47
C THR A 43 -12.27 11.85 -17.79
N GLY A 44 -12.43 10.88 -18.70
CA GLY A 44 -12.99 11.13 -20.02
C GLY A 44 -12.08 12.02 -20.90
N VAL A 45 -10.81 12.17 -20.51
CA VAL A 45 -9.83 13.03 -21.19
C VAL A 45 -8.64 12.18 -21.63
N ASP A 46 -8.22 12.33 -22.89
CA ASP A 46 -6.98 11.74 -23.38
C ASP A 46 -5.78 12.46 -22.78
N VAL A 47 -4.97 11.72 -22.02
CA VAL A 47 -3.72 12.24 -21.44
C VAL A 47 -2.62 12.10 -22.51
N ILE A 48 -2.18 13.22 -23.08
CA ILE A 48 -1.05 13.28 -24.00
C ILE A 48 0.19 13.67 -23.20
N ARG A 49 1.31 12.99 -23.45
CA ARG A 49 2.61 13.24 -22.79
C ARG A 49 3.35 14.42 -23.41
#